data_AF-A0A947NYW5-F1
#
_entry.id   AF-A0A947NYW5-F1
#
_cell.length_a   1.000
_cell.length_b   1.000
_cell.length_c   1.000
_cell.angle_alpha   90.00
_cell.angle_beta   90.00
_cell.angle_gamma   90.00
#
_symmetry.space_group_name_H-M   'P 1'
#
loop_
_entity.id
_entity.type
_entity.pdbx_description
1 polymer ?
#
loop_
_entity_poly.entity_id
_entity_poly.type
_entity_poly.pdbx_seq_one_letter_code
_entity_poly.pdbx_strand_id
1 'polypeptide(L)'
;MRVILAGYNVDTEVLEDLKKTSRPRQDVTPETLSASYARISRDPRPINELRRIAREEVTKARQSNSTIIFKMGHHSIAEHAVFNFDILGVSRLALEEIEK
;
A
#
# COMPACT_ATOMS: atom_id res chain seq x y z
N MET A 1 10.23 -23.43 3.22
CA MET A 1 9.75 -22.08 3.57
C MET A 1 8.53 -21.75 2.72
N ARG A 2 7.42 -21.36 3.37
CA ARG A 2 6.19 -20.88 2.71
C ARG A 2 5.90 -19.46 3.21
N VAL A 3 5.60 -18.55 2.30
CA VAL A 3 5.25 -17.15 2.61
C VAL A 3 3.81 -16.90 2.21
N ILE A 4 3.00 -16.32 3.10
CA ILE A 4 1.60 -15.99 2.86
C ILE A 4 1.41 -14.49 3.15
N LEU A 5 0.78 -13.76 2.24
CA LEU A 5 0.30 -12.41 2.52
C LEU A 5 -1.00 -12.51 3.33
N ALA A 6 -0.90 -12.23 4.63
CA ALA A 6 -2.01 -12.35 5.57
C ALA A 6 -2.91 -11.11 5.59
N GLY A 7 -2.32 -9.94 5.32
CA GLY A 7 -3.05 -8.68 5.33
C GLY A 7 -2.21 -7.51 4.85
N TYR A 8 -2.89 -6.40 4.63
CA TYR A 8 -2.29 -5.10 4.35
C TYR A 8 -3.25 -3.99 4.74
N ASN A 9 -2.72 -2.80 4.98
CA ASN A 9 -3.57 -1.65 5.24
C ASN A 9 -4.32 -1.22 3.96
N VAL A 10 -5.54 -0.75 4.12
CA VAL A 10 -6.34 -0.15 3.05
C VAL A 10 -7.04 1.08 3.58
N ASP A 11 -7.50 1.93 2.67
CA ASP A 11 -8.30 3.10 3.01
C ASP A 11 -9.58 2.69 3.76
N THR A 12 -9.90 3.38 4.86
CA THR A 12 -11.07 3.03 5.69
C THR A 12 -12.39 3.16 4.94
N GLU A 13 -12.50 4.08 4.00
CA GLU A 13 -13.70 4.22 3.16
C GLU A 13 -13.87 3.01 2.21
N VAL A 14 -12.76 2.40 1.75
CA VAL A 14 -12.81 1.15 0.98
C VAL A 14 -13.40 0.03 1.84
N LEU A 15 -12.96 -0.08 3.10
CA LEU A 15 -13.50 -1.08 4.03
C LEU A 15 -14.98 -0.86 4.31
N GLU A 16 -15.40 0.37 4.55
CA GLU A 16 -16.81 0.69 4.82
C GLU A 16 -17.72 0.39 3.63
N ASP A 17 -17.25 0.68 2.41
CA ASP A 17 -17.99 0.35 1.20
C ASP A 17 -18.06 -1.16 0.93
N LEU A 18 -16.99 -1.91 1.23
CA LEU A 18 -16.97 -3.37 1.13
C LEU A 18 -17.94 -4.01 2.13
N LYS A 19 -18.08 -3.45 3.34
CA LYS A 19 -19.09 -3.89 4.32
C LYS A 19 -20.51 -3.68 3.80
N LYS A 20 -20.74 -2.62 3.02
CA LYS A 20 -22.06 -2.27 2.46
C LYS A 20 -22.37 -3.02 1.17
N THR A 21 -21.36 -3.35 0.37
CA THR A 21 -21.53 -3.91 -0.97
C THR A 21 -20.49 -4.98 -1.27
N SER A 22 -20.90 -6.11 -1.86
CA SER A 22 -19.99 -7.19 -2.26
C SER A 22 -19.47 -7.03 -3.70
N ARG A 23 -19.25 -5.79 -4.17
CA ARG A 23 -18.82 -5.55 -5.55
C ARG A 23 -17.31 -5.74 -5.72
N PRO A 24 -16.84 -6.31 -6.84
CA PRO A 24 -15.41 -6.35 -7.17
C PRO A 24 -14.84 -4.93 -7.24
N ARG A 25 -13.66 -4.74 -6.66
CA ARG A 25 -12.96 -3.45 -6.56
C ARG A 25 -11.46 -3.63 -6.75
N GLN A 26 -10.82 -2.67 -7.39
CA GLN A 26 -9.36 -2.70 -7.64
C GLN A 26 -8.57 -1.93 -6.58
N ASP A 27 -9.24 -1.06 -5.81
CA ASP A 27 -8.64 -0.14 -4.85
C ASP A 27 -8.58 -0.71 -3.43
N VAL A 28 -8.82 -2.01 -3.27
CA VAL A 28 -8.52 -2.78 -2.07
C VAL A 28 -7.02 -3.08 -2.04
N THR A 29 -6.21 -2.03 -1.85
CA THR A 29 -4.77 -2.11 -2.04
C THR A 29 -4.05 -0.96 -1.30
N PRO A 30 -2.91 -1.19 -0.64
CA PRO A 30 -2.19 -0.18 0.15
C PRO A 30 -1.52 0.90 -0.71
N GLU A 31 -1.25 0.62 -1.99
CA GLU A 31 -0.57 1.52 -2.92
C GLU A 31 -1.30 2.86 -3.09
N THR A 32 -2.62 2.87 -2.91
CA THR A 32 -3.44 4.08 -2.97
C THR A 32 -3.08 5.06 -1.86
N LEU A 33 -2.81 4.58 -0.65
CA LEU A 33 -2.36 5.40 0.48
C LEU A 33 -0.96 5.95 0.23
N SER A 34 -0.02 5.10 -0.16
CA SER A 34 1.35 5.51 -0.50
C SER A 34 1.38 6.59 -1.60
N ALA A 35 0.62 6.39 -2.68
CA ALA A 35 0.55 7.35 -3.79
C ALA A 35 -0.11 8.68 -3.38
N SER A 36 -1.07 8.65 -2.47
CA SER A 36 -1.76 9.85 -1.99
C SER A 36 -0.86 10.71 -1.12
N TYR A 37 -0.15 10.09 -0.18
CA TYR A 37 0.75 10.81 0.72
C TYR A 37 1.99 11.35 0.00
N ALA A 38 2.44 10.68 -1.06
CA ALA A 38 3.47 11.20 -1.96
C ALA A 38 3.12 12.58 -2.55
N ARG A 39 1.83 12.83 -2.81
CA ARG A 39 1.34 14.04 -3.50
C ARG A 39 1.20 15.25 -2.59
N ILE A 40 1.09 15.08 -1.27
CA ILE A 40 0.83 16.18 -0.31
C ILE A 40 1.81 17.34 -0.47
N SER A 41 3.09 17.03 -0.72
CA SER A 41 4.15 18.06 -0.83
C SER A 41 4.04 18.96 -2.08
N ARG A 42 3.26 18.56 -3.08
CA ARG A 42 3.24 19.18 -4.42
C ARG A 42 1.84 19.47 -4.96
N ASP A 43 0.81 18.97 -4.30
CA ASP A 43 -0.59 19.13 -4.68
C ASP A 43 -1.34 19.85 -3.55
N PRO A 44 -1.92 21.04 -3.81
CA PRO A 44 -2.58 21.84 -2.77
C PRO A 44 -3.94 21.27 -2.35
N ARG A 45 -4.45 20.23 -3.01
CA ARG A 45 -5.75 19.65 -2.67
C ARG A 45 -5.74 18.97 -1.30
N PRO A 46 -6.88 18.97 -0.58
CA PRO A 46 -7.02 18.23 0.67
C PRO A 46 -6.71 16.73 0.51
N ILE A 47 -6.09 16.12 1.53
CA ILE A 47 -5.65 14.71 1.48
C ILE A 47 -6.80 13.72 1.24
N ASN A 48 -8.00 13.98 1.75
CA ASN A 48 -9.18 13.16 1.47
C ASN A 48 -9.54 13.14 -0.03
N GLU A 49 -9.32 14.23 -0.75
CA GLU A 49 -9.52 14.28 -2.19
C GLU A 49 -8.41 13.51 -2.93
N LEU A 50 -7.15 13.69 -2.52
CA LEU A 50 -6.01 12.95 -3.09
C LEU A 50 -6.18 11.44 -2.94
N ARG A 51 -6.64 10.97 -1.76
CA ARG A 51 -6.99 9.56 -1.53
C ARG A 51 -8.07 9.08 -2.48
N ARG A 52 -9.16 9.82 -2.63
CA ARG A 52 -10.24 9.46 -3.57
C ARG A 52 -9.73 9.30 -5.00
N ILE A 53 -8.91 10.24 -5.47
CA ILE A 53 -8.31 10.18 -6.81
C ILE A 53 -7.41 8.95 -6.96
N ALA A 54 -6.54 8.68 -5.97
CA ALA A 54 -5.65 7.52 -6.03
C ALA A 54 -6.41 6.19 -6.08
N ARG A 55 -7.56 6.09 -5.40
CA ARG A 55 -8.46 4.94 -5.47
C ARG A 55 -9.11 4.76 -6.84
N GLU A 56 -9.53 5.85 -7.48
CA GLU A 56 -10.11 5.81 -8.82
C GLU A 56 -9.07 5.40 -9.88
N GLU A 57 -7.78 5.69 -9.63
CA GLU A 57 -6.69 5.51 -10.58
C GLU A 57 -5.58 4.57 -10.09
N VAL A 58 -5.93 3.36 -9.62
CA VAL A 58 -4.98 2.39 -9.02
C VAL A 58 -3.74 2.12 -9.89
N THR A 59 -3.91 1.97 -11.21
CA THR A 59 -2.78 1.75 -12.13
C THR A 59 -1.81 2.93 -12.13
N LYS A 60 -2.32 4.17 -12.10
CA LYS A 60 -1.48 5.38 -12.01
C LYS A 60 -0.85 5.51 -10.62
N ALA A 61 -1.56 5.12 -9.56
CA ALA A 61 -1.00 5.07 -8.21
C ALA A 61 0.23 4.14 -8.15
N ARG A 62 0.13 2.92 -8.72
CA ARG A 62 1.26 1.98 -8.83
C ARG A 62 2.43 2.54 -9.62
N GLN A 63 2.16 3.15 -10.79
CA GLN A 63 3.20 3.78 -11.60
C GLN A 63 3.89 4.95 -10.88
N SER A 64 3.11 5.76 -10.17
CA SER A 64 3.59 6.86 -9.34
C SER A 64 4.52 6.34 -8.24
N ASN A 65 4.08 5.32 -7.49
CA ASN A 65 4.88 4.70 -6.44
C ASN A 65 6.22 4.18 -7.00
N SER A 66 6.20 3.46 -8.12
CA SER A 66 7.43 2.97 -8.73
C SER A 66 8.39 4.08 -9.14
N THR A 67 7.86 5.19 -9.65
CA THR A 67 8.68 6.34 -10.06
C THR A 67 9.27 7.04 -8.84
N ILE A 68 8.45 7.35 -7.86
CA ILE A 68 8.84 8.16 -6.70
C ILE A 68 9.79 7.38 -5.77
N ILE A 69 9.48 6.10 -5.51
CA ILE A 69 10.25 5.27 -4.58
C ILE A 69 11.56 4.82 -5.23
N PHE A 70 11.52 4.24 -6.44
CA PHE A 70 12.71 3.62 -7.03
C PHE A 70 13.54 4.54 -7.92
N LYS A 71 12.91 5.51 -8.62
CA LYS A 71 13.66 6.41 -9.52
C LYS A 71 14.08 7.70 -8.85
N MET A 72 13.23 8.27 -7.98
CA MET A 72 13.51 9.53 -7.30
C MET A 72 14.12 9.34 -5.90
N GLY A 73 14.15 8.10 -5.37
CA GLY A 73 14.79 7.78 -4.10
C GLY A 73 14.01 8.23 -2.86
N HIS A 74 12.72 8.57 -2.99
CA HIS A 74 11.89 8.96 -1.86
C HIS A 74 11.32 7.72 -1.15
N HIS A 75 12.20 6.93 -0.51
CA HIS A 75 11.84 5.65 0.09
C HIS A 75 10.81 5.73 1.20
N SER A 76 10.77 6.83 1.96
CA SER A 76 9.82 7.03 3.08
C SER A 76 8.35 6.95 2.65
N ILE A 77 8.06 7.19 1.36
CA ILE A 77 6.70 7.08 0.82
C ILE A 77 6.21 5.62 0.81
N ALA A 78 7.13 4.65 0.71
CA ALA A 78 6.80 3.23 0.76
C ALA A 78 6.30 2.79 2.15
N GLU A 79 6.69 3.49 3.21
CA GLU A 79 6.36 3.14 4.61
C GLU A 79 4.85 3.26 4.91
N HIS A 80 4.11 4.00 4.08
CA HIS A 80 2.66 4.10 4.18
C HIS A 80 1.90 2.86 3.67
N ALA A 81 2.58 1.95 2.97
CA ALA A 81 2.05 0.66 2.55
C ALA A 81 2.55 -0.44 3.50
N VAL A 82 1.68 -0.92 4.38
CA VAL A 82 1.99 -1.88 5.43
C VAL A 82 1.44 -3.24 5.06
N PHE A 83 2.27 -4.27 5.18
CA PHE A 83 1.94 -5.66 4.84
C PHE A 83 2.22 -6.58 6.02
N ASN A 84 1.35 -7.57 6.20
CA ASN A 84 1.52 -8.64 7.17
C ASN A 84 1.83 -9.94 6.41
N PHE A 85 2.97 -10.55 6.72
CA PHE A 85 3.38 -11.81 6.11
C PHE A 85 3.47 -12.92 7.15
N ASP A 86 2.87 -14.06 6.85
CA ASP A 86 3.14 -15.30 7.59
C ASP A 86 4.30 -16.02 6.92
N ILE A 87 5.36 -16.30 7.67
CA ILE A 87 6.54 -17.04 7.20
C ILE A 87 6.59 -18.38 7.94
N LEU A 88 6.24 -19.46 7.24
CA LEU A 88 6.10 -20.80 7.80
C LEU A 88 7.24 -21.73 7.37
N GLY A 89 7.64 -22.64 8.26
CA GLY A 89 8.67 -23.64 7.99
C GLY A 89 10.02 -23.01 7.63
N VAL A 90 10.40 -21.97 8.36
CA VAL A 90 11.70 -21.31 8.28
C VAL A 90 12.65 -21.95 9.30
N SER A 91 13.90 -22.17 8.91
CA SER A 91 14.91 -22.67 9.86
C SER A 91 15.29 -21.56 10.83
N ARG A 92 15.79 -21.94 12.02
CA ARG A 92 16.28 -20.96 13.00
C ARG A 92 17.38 -20.05 12.41
N LEU A 93 18.31 -20.63 11.64
CA LEU A 93 19.37 -19.86 10.97
C LEU A 93 18.81 -18.84 9.97
N ALA A 94 17.77 -19.19 9.21
CA ALA A 94 17.16 -18.25 8.26
C ALA A 94 16.34 -17.17 8.97
N LEU A 95 15.70 -17.50 10.10
CA LEU A 95 14.98 -16.52 10.93
C LEU A 95 15.93 -15.43 11.46
N GLU A 96 17.14 -15.81 11.88
CA GLU A 96 18.16 -14.86 12.35
C GLU A 96 18.57 -13.85 11.27
N GLU A 97 18.49 -14.18 9.98
CA GLU A 97 18.72 -13.22 8.88
C GLU A 97 17.50 -12.37 8.53
N ILE A 98 16.29 -12.86 8.82
CA ILE A 98 15.05 -12.10 8.59
C ILE A 98 14.86 -11.01 9.66
N GLU A 99 15.32 -11.25 10.89
CA GLU A 99 15.21 -10.30 12.01
C GLU A 99 16.23 -9.14 11.97
N LYS A 100 17.30 -9.25 11.18
CA LYS A 100 18.33 -8.22 11.04
C LYS A 100 17.86 -7.02 10.23
#